data_AF-B7ZBR9-F1
#
_entry.id   AF-B7ZBR9-F1
#
_cell.length_a   1.000
_cell.length_b   1.000
_cell.length_c   1.000
_cell.angle_alpha   90.00
_cell.angle_beta   90.00
_cell.angle_gamma   90.00
#
_symmetry.space_group_name_H-M   'P 1'
#
loop_
_entity.id
_entity.type
_entity.pdbx_description
1 polymer ?
#
loop_
_entity_poly.entity_id
_entity_poly.type
_entity_poly.pdbx_seq_one_letter_code
_entity_poly.pdbx_strand_id
1 'polypeptide(L)'
;MHQDIVPLCAADIQDQLKKRFAYLSGGRGQDGSPVITFPDYPAFSEIPDKEFQNVMTYLTSIPSLQDAGIGFILVIDRRRDKWTSVKASVLRIAASFPANLQLVLVLRPTGFFQRTLSDIAFKFNRDDFKMKVPVI
;
A
#
# COMPACT_ATOMS: atom_id res chain seq x y z
N MET A 1 -18.53 27.71 7.71
CA MET A 1 -17.10 27.95 7.50
C MET A 1 -16.53 26.71 6.82
N HIS A 2 -16.37 26.74 5.51
CA HIS A 2 -15.61 25.69 4.81
C HIS A 2 -14.16 25.94 5.21
N GLN A 3 -13.57 25.05 6.02
CA GLN A 3 -12.13 25.07 6.22
C GLN A 3 -11.53 24.66 4.88
N ASP A 4 -10.86 25.59 4.20
CA ASP A 4 -10.03 25.25 3.06
C ASP A 4 -8.93 24.32 3.57
N ILE A 5 -9.12 23.01 3.35
CA ILE A 5 -8.11 22.01 3.70
C ILE A 5 -6.94 22.26 2.75
N VAL A 6 -5.91 22.92 3.26
CA VAL A 6 -4.66 23.10 2.50
C VAL A 6 -4.13 21.70 2.18
N PRO A 7 -3.97 21.34 0.89
CA PRO A 7 -3.49 20.02 0.52
C PRO A 7 -2.05 19.87 1.02
N LEU A 8 -1.76 18.73 1.65
CA LEU A 8 -0.42 18.37 2.08
C LEU A 8 0.53 18.40 0.88
N CYS A 9 1.59 19.21 0.94
CA CYS A 9 2.52 19.34 -0.18
C CYS A 9 3.83 18.60 0.10
N ALA A 10 4.62 18.37 -0.95
CA ALA A 10 5.88 17.64 -0.85
C ALA A 10 6.87 18.28 0.13
N ALA A 11 6.87 19.62 0.21
CA ALA A 11 7.75 20.38 1.08
C ALA A 11 7.46 20.12 2.57
N ASP A 12 6.20 19.85 2.93
CA ASP A 12 5.77 19.60 4.31
C ASP A 12 6.24 18.23 4.83
N ILE A 13 6.49 17.28 3.93
CA ILE A 13 6.77 15.87 4.27
C ILE A 13 8.03 15.34 3.58
N GLN A 14 8.92 16.22 3.16
CA GLN A 14 10.10 15.88 2.37
C GLN A 14 10.93 14.76 3.01
N ASP A 15 11.14 14.81 4.32
CA ASP A 15 11.93 13.80 5.03
C ASP A 15 11.23 12.44 5.12
N GLN A 16 9.90 12.42 5.15
CA GLN A 16 9.10 11.19 5.10
C GLN A 16 9.18 10.57 3.69
N LEU A 17 9.07 11.39 2.64
CA LEU A 17 9.21 10.95 1.24
C LEU A 17 10.61 10.41 0.94
N LYS A 18 11.67 11.01 1.52
CA LYS A 18 13.06 10.52 1.40
C LYS A 18 13.26 9.12 1.97
N LYS A 19 12.43 8.66 2.92
CA LYS A 19 12.48 7.28 3.43
C LYS A 19 12.09 6.25 2.37
N ARG A 20 11.29 6.64 1.36
CA ARG A 20 10.89 5.80 0.21
C ARG A 20 10.28 4.45 0.58
N PHE A 21 9.58 4.37 1.70
CA PHE A 21 8.82 3.16 2.06
C PHE A 21 7.55 2.97 1.21
N ALA A 22 7.16 4.01 0.46
CA ALA A 22 6.16 3.96 -0.60
C ALA A 22 6.46 5.04 -1.65
N TYR A 23 6.10 4.79 -2.91
CA TYR A 23 6.23 5.78 -3.99
C TYR A 23 5.29 5.49 -5.16
N LEU A 24 4.91 6.53 -5.91
CA LEU A 24 4.27 6.37 -7.21
C LEU A 24 5.29 5.86 -8.22
N SER A 25 4.97 4.76 -8.88
CA SER A 25 5.91 4.08 -9.78
C SER A 25 5.96 4.69 -11.18
N GLY A 26 5.06 5.63 -11.50
CA GLY A 26 4.86 6.20 -12.84
C GLY A 26 4.13 5.28 -13.82
N GLY A 27 4.11 3.97 -13.56
CA GLY A 27 3.29 3.00 -14.29
C GLY A 27 1.79 3.15 -14.02
N ARG A 28 0.98 2.62 -14.94
CA ARG A 28 -0.48 2.57 -14.85
C ARG A 28 -1.01 1.19 -15.20
N GLY A 29 -2.16 0.84 -14.62
CA GLY A 29 -2.96 -0.31 -15.04
C GLY A 29 -3.48 -0.14 -16.47
N GLN A 30 -4.06 -1.21 -17.03
CA GLN A 30 -4.63 -1.17 -18.39
C GLN A 30 -5.78 -0.16 -18.53
N ASP A 31 -6.51 0.07 -17.44
CA ASP A 31 -7.59 1.04 -17.29
C ASP A 31 -7.10 2.44 -16.93
N GLY A 32 -5.81 2.63 -16.69
CA GLY A 32 -5.23 3.90 -16.24
C GLY A 32 -5.01 3.99 -14.73
N SER A 33 -5.38 2.96 -13.94
CA SER A 33 -5.20 2.96 -12.49
C SER A 33 -3.77 3.31 -12.07
N PRO A 34 -3.57 4.30 -11.18
CA PRO A 34 -2.25 4.68 -10.69
C PRO A 34 -1.62 3.55 -9.85
N VAL A 35 -0.30 3.37 -9.98
CA VAL A 35 0.45 2.34 -9.26
C VAL A 35 1.30 2.94 -8.13
N ILE A 36 1.03 2.53 -6.89
CA ILE A 36 1.88 2.80 -5.72
C ILE A 36 2.66 1.54 -5.36
N THR A 37 3.98 1.66 -5.26
CA THR A 37 4.86 0.57 -4.83
C THR A 37 5.34 0.80 -3.40
N PHE A 38 5.20 -0.22 -2.58
CA PHE A 38 5.85 -0.40 -1.29
C PHE A 38 7.04 -1.34 -1.50
N PRO A 39 8.27 -0.83 -1.65
CA PRO A 39 9.44 -1.65 -1.88
C PRO A 39 9.81 -2.47 -0.63
N ASP A 40 10.78 -3.37 -0.79
CA ASP A 40 11.45 -4.02 0.35
C ASP A 40 12.05 -2.96 1.29
N TYR A 41 11.47 -2.82 2.47
CA TYR A 41 11.82 -1.82 3.46
C TYR A 41 11.86 -2.46 4.85
N PRO A 42 13.05 -2.86 5.36
CA PRO A 42 13.16 -3.64 6.60
C PRO A 42 12.49 -2.99 7.82
N ALA A 43 12.58 -1.67 7.96
CA ALA A 43 12.03 -0.93 9.09
C ALA A 43 10.55 -0.52 8.91
N PHE A 44 9.78 -1.21 8.05
CA PHE A 44 8.42 -0.77 7.68
C PHE A 44 7.44 -0.76 8.86
N SER A 45 7.57 -1.73 9.77
CA SER A 45 6.78 -1.79 10.99
C SER A 45 7.11 -0.66 11.97
N GLU A 46 8.28 -0.05 11.85
CA GLU A 46 8.77 1.00 12.76
C GLU A 46 8.39 2.41 12.28
N ILE A 47 7.86 2.55 11.07
CA ILE A 47 7.38 3.85 10.55
C ILE A 47 6.28 4.36 11.49
N PRO A 48 6.32 5.62 11.97
CA PRO A 48 5.23 6.19 12.76
C PRO A 48 3.93 6.31 11.96
N ASP A 49 2.78 6.06 12.59
CA ASP A 49 1.48 6.09 11.90
C ASP A 49 1.19 7.43 11.23
N LYS A 50 1.54 8.55 11.87
CA LYS A 50 1.38 9.89 11.29
C LYS A 50 2.17 10.05 9.99
N GLU A 51 3.40 9.55 9.94
CA GLU A 51 4.22 9.62 8.72
C GLU A 51 3.67 8.71 7.63
N PHE A 52 3.23 7.51 8.00
CA PHE A 52 2.58 6.59 7.08
C PHE A 52 1.36 7.26 6.43
N GLN A 53 0.46 7.82 7.24
CA GLN A 53 -0.74 8.52 6.80
C GLN A 53 -0.42 9.69 5.89
N ASN A 54 0.50 10.57 6.28
CA ASN A 54 0.95 11.70 5.47
C ASN A 54 1.44 11.27 4.08
N VAL A 55 2.30 10.25 4.01
CA VAL A 55 2.80 9.75 2.72
C VAL A 55 1.67 9.14 1.89
N MET A 56 0.75 8.39 2.50
CA MET A 56 -0.40 7.85 1.79
C MET A 56 -1.28 8.96 1.23
N THR A 57 -1.69 9.92 2.06
CA THR A 57 -2.49 11.09 1.66
C THR A 57 -1.84 11.84 0.51
N TYR A 58 -0.54 12.13 0.61
CA TYR A 58 0.21 12.82 -0.44
C TYR A 58 0.29 12.00 -1.74
N LEU A 59 0.65 10.72 -1.67
CA LEU A 59 0.77 9.90 -2.89
C LEU A 59 -0.57 9.70 -3.58
N THR A 60 -1.68 9.61 -2.83
CA THR A 60 -3.02 9.47 -3.40
C THR A 60 -3.60 10.77 -3.95
N SER A 61 -3.05 11.94 -3.57
CA SER A 61 -3.51 13.23 -4.09
C SER A 61 -2.85 13.65 -5.40
N ILE A 62 -1.77 12.98 -5.81
CA ILE A 62 -1.02 13.31 -7.04
C ILE A 62 -1.79 12.94 -8.31
N PRO A 63 -2.38 11.73 -8.46
CA PRO A 63 -3.16 11.40 -9.65
C PRO A 63 -4.39 12.31 -9.80
N SER A 64 -4.86 12.48 -11.03
CA SER A 64 -6.09 13.25 -11.28
C SER A 64 -7.29 12.59 -10.59
N LEU A 65 -8.35 13.37 -10.32
CA LEU A 65 -9.60 12.84 -9.76
C LEU A 65 -10.19 11.71 -10.62
N GLN A 66 -10.05 11.81 -11.95
CA GLN A 66 -10.48 10.77 -12.88
C GLN A 66 -9.70 9.47 -12.66
N ASP A 67 -8.37 9.56 -12.58
CA ASP A 67 -7.50 8.39 -12.38
C ASP A 67 -7.70 7.76 -10.99
N ALA A 68 -7.80 8.59 -9.95
CA ALA A 68 -8.04 8.14 -8.58
C ALA A 68 -9.42 7.48 -8.44
N GLY A 69 -10.41 7.92 -9.23
CA GLY A 69 -11.74 7.33 -9.29
C GLY A 69 -11.76 5.89 -9.81
N ILE A 70 -10.80 5.49 -10.64
CA ILE A 70 -10.62 4.10 -11.10
C ILE A 70 -10.13 3.20 -9.96
N GLY A 71 -9.38 3.77 -9.02
CA GLY A 71 -8.76 3.06 -7.91
C GLY A 71 -7.29 2.73 -8.17
N PHE A 72 -6.56 2.53 -7.08
CA PHE A 72 -5.11 2.34 -7.08
C PHE A 72 -4.73 0.86 -7.18
N ILE A 73 -3.63 0.60 -7.88
CA ILE A 73 -2.94 -0.68 -7.82
C ILE A 73 -1.79 -0.56 -6.83
N LEU A 74 -1.70 -1.49 -5.89
CA LEU A 74 -0.59 -1.57 -4.95
C LEU A 74 0.34 -2.72 -5.31
N VAL A 75 1.64 -2.43 -5.34
CA VAL A 75 2.69 -3.46 -5.40
C VAL A 75 3.41 -3.45 -4.06
N ILE A 76 3.36 -4.56 -3.34
CA ILE A 76 3.95 -4.70 -2.00
C ILE A 76 5.07 -5.73 -2.08
N ASP A 77 6.32 -5.27 -2.09
CA ASP A 77 7.50 -6.13 -2.13
C ASP A 77 8.00 -6.42 -0.71
N ARG A 78 7.80 -7.66 -0.24
CA ARG A 78 8.27 -8.15 1.06
C ARG A 78 9.01 -9.48 0.91
N ARG A 79 9.75 -9.66 -0.19
CA ARG A 79 10.41 -10.96 -0.50
C ARG A 79 11.48 -11.37 0.50
N ARG A 80 12.07 -10.41 1.23
CA ARG A 80 13.13 -10.66 2.23
C ARG A 80 12.62 -10.83 3.66
N ASP A 81 11.30 -10.80 3.86
CA ASP A 81 10.66 -10.77 5.17
C ASP A 81 10.15 -12.13 5.66
N LYS A 82 9.52 -12.14 6.84
CA LYS A 82 8.70 -13.26 7.34
C LYS A 82 7.24 -13.09 6.90
N TRP A 83 6.50 -14.20 6.75
CA TRP A 83 5.07 -14.16 6.40
C TRP A 83 4.22 -13.31 7.35
N THR A 84 4.55 -13.28 8.64
CA THR A 84 3.88 -12.43 9.64
C THR A 84 4.07 -10.94 9.35
N SER A 85 5.26 -10.54 8.88
CA SER A 85 5.56 -9.16 8.45
C SER A 85 4.76 -8.77 7.20
N VAL A 86 4.59 -9.71 6.26
CA VAL A 86 3.72 -9.53 5.09
C VAL A 86 2.28 -9.25 5.52
N LYS A 87 1.71 -10.11 6.39
CA LYS A 87 0.34 -9.94 6.93
C LYS A 87 0.18 -8.58 7.61
N ALA A 88 1.09 -8.24 8.52
CA ALA A 88 1.05 -6.97 9.25
C ALA A 88 1.11 -5.76 8.31
N SER A 89 1.94 -5.81 7.27
CA SER A 89 2.06 -4.73 6.29
C SER A 89 0.78 -4.54 5.48
N VAL A 90 0.18 -5.64 5.00
CA VAL A 90 -1.09 -5.60 4.26
C VAL A 90 -2.21 -5.04 5.14
N LEU A 91 -2.32 -5.48 6.39
CA LEU A 91 -3.32 -4.98 7.34
C LEU A 91 -3.13 -3.50 7.66
N ARG A 92 -1.89 -3.06 7.86
CA ARG A 92 -1.56 -1.66 8.10
C ARG A 92 -2.00 -0.78 6.92
N ILE A 93 -1.69 -1.20 5.70
CA ILE A 93 -2.13 -0.51 4.47
C ILE A 93 -3.66 -0.51 4.40
N ALA A 94 -4.33 -1.64 4.62
CA ALA A 94 -5.79 -1.76 4.64
C ALA A 94 -6.47 -0.72 5.53
N ALA A 95 -5.92 -0.55 6.74
CA ALA A 95 -6.50 0.30 7.77
C ALA A 95 -6.27 1.80 7.52
N SER A 96 -5.33 2.15 6.64
CA SER A 96 -4.78 3.50 6.53
C SER A 96 -4.81 4.06 5.11
N PHE A 97 -5.14 3.27 4.10
CA PHE A 97 -5.10 3.71 2.72
C PHE A 97 -6.32 4.60 2.39
N PRO A 98 -6.13 5.86 1.96
CA PRO A 98 -7.20 6.85 1.88
C PRO A 98 -7.98 6.82 0.56
N ALA A 99 -7.73 5.85 -0.32
CA ALA A 99 -8.31 5.80 -1.66
C ALA A 99 -8.84 4.39 -2.01
N ASN A 100 -9.59 4.30 -3.09
CA ASN A 100 -10.10 3.02 -3.58
C ASN A 100 -8.95 2.13 -4.08
N LEU A 101 -9.08 0.83 -3.86
CA LEU A 101 -8.12 -0.17 -4.33
C LEU A 101 -8.72 -0.98 -5.46
N GLN A 102 -8.02 -1.00 -6.60
CA GLN A 102 -8.37 -1.82 -7.76
C GLN A 102 -7.73 -3.21 -7.65
N LEU A 103 -6.45 -3.25 -7.22
CA LEU A 103 -5.67 -4.49 -7.14
C LEU A 103 -4.54 -4.37 -6.13
N VAL A 104 -4.26 -5.44 -5.39
CA VAL A 104 -3.09 -5.53 -4.50
C VAL A 104 -2.24 -6.73 -4.91
N LEU A 105 -1.00 -6.48 -5.32
CA LEU A 105 0.00 -7.46 -5.70
C LEU A 105 1.06 -7.57 -4.60
N VAL A 106 1.22 -8.75 -4.01
CA VAL A 106 2.17 -8.98 -2.90
C VAL A 106 3.28 -9.92 -3.36
N LEU A 107 4.52 -9.44 -3.39
CA LEU A 107 5.70 -10.28 -3.60
C LEU A 107 6.14 -10.83 -2.24
N ARG A 108 5.73 -12.06 -1.96
CA ARG A 108 5.99 -12.75 -0.69
C ARG A 108 7.35 -13.49 -0.68
N PRO A 109 7.90 -13.80 0.50
CA PRO A 109 9.09 -14.64 0.64
C PRO A 109 8.93 -16.01 -0.03
N THR A 110 9.99 -16.56 -0.62
CA THR A 110 9.95 -17.81 -1.43
C THR A 110 10.74 -18.99 -0.85
N GLY A 111 11.20 -18.91 0.41
CA GLY A 111 12.01 -19.96 1.07
C GLY A 111 11.32 -21.33 1.13
N PHE A 112 12.07 -22.40 0.83
CA PHE A 112 11.60 -23.74 0.47
C PHE A 112 10.72 -24.49 1.52
N PHE A 113 10.83 -24.19 2.82
CA PHE A 113 9.94 -24.77 3.85
C PHE A 113 8.63 -23.98 4.07
N GLN A 114 8.52 -22.77 3.49
CA GLN A 114 7.31 -21.95 3.55
C GLN A 114 6.34 -22.24 2.40
N ARG A 115 6.74 -22.80 1.25
CA ARG A 115 5.82 -23.01 0.11
C ARG A 115 4.63 -23.90 0.47
N THR A 116 4.87 -25.11 0.96
CA THR A 116 3.79 -26.08 1.25
C THR A 116 2.89 -25.62 2.41
N LEU A 117 3.48 -25.07 3.48
CA LEU A 117 2.72 -24.56 4.63
C LEU A 117 2.00 -23.23 4.32
N SER A 118 2.61 -22.35 3.52
CA SER A 118 1.98 -21.08 3.15
C SER A 118 0.89 -21.28 2.10
N ASP A 119 0.99 -22.27 1.21
CA ASP A 119 -0.09 -22.57 0.26
C ASP A 119 -1.29 -23.22 0.95
N ILE A 120 -1.06 -24.05 1.97
CA ILE A 120 -2.11 -24.59 2.85
C ILE A 120 -2.71 -23.48 3.72
N ALA A 121 -1.88 -22.72 4.45
CA ALA A 121 -2.34 -21.63 5.31
C ALA A 121 -2.98 -20.47 4.53
N PHE A 122 -2.62 -20.26 3.25
CA PHE A 122 -3.28 -19.29 2.38
C PHE A 122 -4.63 -19.80 1.86
N LYS A 123 -4.76 -21.10 1.58
CA LYS A 123 -6.09 -21.71 1.33
C LYS A 123 -7.02 -21.56 2.53
N PHE A 124 -6.50 -21.70 3.75
CA PHE A 124 -7.30 -21.56 4.99
C PHE A 124 -7.52 -20.11 5.45
N ASN A 125 -6.58 -19.19 5.20
CA ASN A 125 -6.69 -17.77 5.59
C ASN A 125 -7.06 -16.86 4.41
N ARG A 126 -7.60 -17.38 3.32
CA ARG A 126 -7.97 -16.57 2.14
C ARG A 126 -8.97 -15.47 2.51
N ASP A 127 -9.78 -15.71 3.54
CA ASP A 127 -10.76 -14.77 4.07
C ASP A 127 -10.11 -13.64 4.90
N ASP A 128 -8.96 -13.86 5.55
CA ASP A 128 -8.22 -12.82 6.30
C ASP A 128 -7.71 -11.69 5.39
N PHE A 129 -7.53 -11.99 4.11
CA PHE A 129 -7.04 -11.05 3.10
C PHE A 129 -8.16 -10.47 2.23
N LYS A 130 -9.42 -10.84 2.48
CA LYS A 130 -10.56 -10.16 1.86
C LYS A 130 -10.69 -8.78 2.50
N MET A 131 -10.05 -7.79 1.91
CA MET A 131 -10.38 -6.40 2.19
C MET A 131 -11.79 -6.12 1.70
N LYS A 132 -12.62 -5.51 2.55
CA LYS A 132 -13.87 -4.90 2.09
C LYS A 132 -13.48 -3.71 1.22
N VAL A 133 -13.46 -3.91 -0.08
CA VAL A 133 -13.45 -2.81 -1.04
C VAL A 133 -14.85 -2.19 -0.92
N PRO A 134 -14.99 -0.91 -0.52
CA PRO A 134 -16.29 -0.26 -0.58
C PRO A 134 -16.71 -0.24 -2.05
N VAL A 135 -17.74 -1.02 -2.38
CA VAL A 135 -18.44 -0.92 -3.66
C VAL A 135 -19.42 0.23 -3.49
N ILE A 136 -19.28 1.27 -4.31
CA ILE A 136 -20.25 2.36 -4.44
C ILE A 136 -20.86 2.27 -5.83
#